data_AF-A0A4V0HYS7-F1
#
_entry.id   AF-A0A4V0HYS7-F1
#
_cell.length_a   1.000
_cell.length_b   1.000
_cell.length_c   1.000
_cell.angle_alpha   90.00
_cell.angle_beta   90.00
_cell.angle_gamma   90.00
#
_symmetry.space_group_name_H-M   'P 1'
#
loop_
_entity.id
_entity.type
_entity.pdbx_description
1 polymer ?
#
loop_
_entity_poly.entity_id
_entity_poly.type
_entity_poly.pdbx_seq_one_letter_code
_entity_poly.pdbx_strand_id
1 'polypeptide(L)'
;MGLDRTVRFPTELTPTWAAIRTHLQRVGESGQLRMIDGLPAFPDEEPAEPWSELRVGTAAGMVTVRRRHGALVCVTWGNSDPALSAAWGKVTWACAAAGAGMIETPAGPVTAPEFAAAEGIAPA
;
A
#
# COMPACT_ATOMS: atom_id res chain seq x y z
N MET A 1 16.59 8.32 -5.65
CA MET A 1 15.26 8.96 -5.59
C MET A 1 14.24 7.87 -5.27
N GLY A 2 13.27 8.12 -4.40
CA GLY A 2 12.18 7.16 -4.14
C GLY A 2 11.11 7.25 -5.23
N LEU A 3 10.41 6.15 -5.49
CA LEU A 3 9.23 6.14 -6.34
C LEU A 3 7.99 6.19 -5.46
N ASP A 4 7.04 7.03 -5.80
CA ASP A 4 5.76 7.15 -5.10
C ASP A 4 4.58 6.94 -6.05
N ARG A 5 3.50 6.42 -5.49
CA ARG A 5 2.24 6.17 -6.18
C ARG A 5 1.10 6.50 -5.23
N THR A 6 0.22 7.37 -5.70
CA THR A 6 -0.88 7.89 -4.89
C THR A 6 -2.14 7.09 -5.15
N VAL A 7 -2.84 6.76 -4.08
CA VAL A 7 -4.22 6.26 -4.09
C VAL A 7 -5.11 7.36 -3.56
N ARG A 8 -6.02 7.88 -4.38
CA ARG A 8 -7.01 8.88 -3.99
C ARG A 8 -8.35 8.24 -3.69
N PHE A 9 -9.00 8.69 -2.63
CA PHE A 9 -10.32 8.20 -2.25
C PHE A 9 -11.39 9.23 -2.63
N PRO A 10 -12.60 8.78 -3.01
CA PRO A 10 -13.71 9.68 -3.34
C PRO A 10 -14.25 10.43 -2.12
N THR A 11 -13.92 9.97 -0.92
CA THR A 11 -14.23 10.62 0.36
C THR A 11 -12.93 10.96 1.09
N GLU A 12 -13.00 11.81 2.12
CA GLU A 12 -11.84 12.10 2.97
C GLU A 12 -11.43 10.91 3.86
N LEU A 13 -12.30 9.89 3.96
CA LEU A 13 -12.03 8.69 4.74
C LEU A 13 -11.04 7.80 3.99
N THR A 14 -9.90 7.56 4.64
CA THR A 14 -8.90 6.60 4.19
C THR A 14 -9.17 5.25 4.86
N PRO A 15 -8.82 4.12 4.20
CA PRO A 15 -9.07 2.80 4.76
C PRO A 15 -8.24 2.57 6.03
N THR A 16 -8.80 1.79 6.96
CA THR A 16 -8.09 1.34 8.15
C THR A 16 -6.96 0.40 7.77
N TRP A 17 -5.93 0.31 8.62
CA TRP A 17 -4.85 -0.66 8.41
C TRP A 17 -5.37 -2.11 8.31
N ALA A 18 -6.33 -2.50 9.15
CA ALA A 18 -6.90 -3.85 9.15
C ALA A 18 -7.54 -4.21 7.78
N ALA A 19 -8.22 -3.26 7.14
CA ALA A 19 -8.78 -3.46 5.80
C ALA A 19 -7.67 -3.64 4.76
N ILE A 20 -6.62 -2.80 4.79
CA ILE A 20 -5.47 -2.92 3.89
C ILE A 20 -4.78 -4.29 4.07
N ARG A 21 -4.53 -4.71 5.32
CA ARG A 21 -3.91 -6.00 5.66
C ARG A 21 -4.71 -7.18 5.14
N THR A 22 -6.04 -7.13 5.25
CA THR A 22 -6.93 -8.16 4.70
C THR A 22 -6.73 -8.32 3.20
N HIS A 23 -6.60 -7.22 2.45
CA HIS A 23 -6.31 -7.30 1.02
C HIS A 23 -4.90 -7.79 0.72
N LEU A 24 -3.88 -7.35 1.47
CA LEU A 24 -2.50 -7.83 1.31
C LEU A 24 -2.39 -9.36 1.40
N GLN A 25 -3.11 -9.97 2.35
CA GLN A 25 -3.12 -11.42 2.54
C GLN A 25 -3.66 -12.16 1.30
N ARG A 26 -4.61 -11.57 0.58
CA ARG A 26 -5.19 -12.14 -0.66
C ARG A 26 -4.19 -12.20 -1.81
N VAL A 27 -3.11 -11.42 -1.76
CA VAL A 27 -2.05 -11.38 -2.78
C VAL A 27 -0.72 -11.92 -2.26
N GLY A 28 -0.78 -12.70 -1.19
CA GLY A 28 0.36 -13.42 -0.61
C GLY A 28 1.31 -12.57 0.22
N GLU A 29 0.94 -11.33 0.58
CA GLU A 29 1.72 -10.49 1.48
C GLU A 29 1.17 -10.59 2.91
N SER A 30 2.04 -10.80 3.90
CA SER A 30 1.62 -10.94 5.30
C SER A 30 1.03 -9.64 5.89
N GLY A 31 1.41 -8.49 5.32
CA GLY A 31 1.16 -7.19 5.91
C GLY A 31 1.83 -7.05 7.26
N GLN A 32 3.08 -7.51 7.41
CA GLN A 32 3.82 -7.30 8.66
C GLN A 32 4.28 -5.84 8.73
N LEU A 33 3.95 -5.15 9.82
CA LEU A 33 4.49 -3.81 10.08
C LEU A 33 5.90 -3.90 10.65
N ARG A 34 6.77 -3.05 10.13
CA ARG A 34 8.14 -2.84 10.63
C ARG A 34 8.25 -1.56 11.43
N MET A 35 7.51 -0.53 11.03
CA MET A 35 7.47 0.75 11.71
C MET A 35 6.09 1.37 11.62
N ILE A 36 5.70 2.09 12.67
CA ILE A 36 4.51 2.92 12.79
C ILE A 36 4.99 4.30 13.21
N ASP A 37 4.70 5.32 12.41
CA ASP A 37 5.00 6.74 12.70
C ASP A 37 6.46 7.00 13.11
N GLY A 38 7.39 6.32 12.46
CA GLY A 38 8.83 6.46 12.71
C GLY A 38 9.37 5.61 13.87
N LEU A 39 8.52 4.87 14.57
CA LEU A 39 8.91 3.96 15.65
C LEU A 39 8.87 2.50 15.18
N PRO A 40 9.78 1.62 15.62
CA PRO A 40 9.70 0.19 15.36
C PRO A 40 8.38 -0.40 15.87
N ALA A 41 7.77 -1.27 15.07
CA ALA A 41 6.55 -1.99 15.45
C ALA A 41 6.87 -3.41 15.93
N PHE A 42 6.08 -3.93 16.87
CA PHE A 42 6.13 -5.35 17.18
C PHE A 42 5.52 -6.19 16.02
N PRO A 43 5.90 -7.47 15.87
CA PRO A 43 5.47 -8.29 14.73
C PRO A 43 3.96 -8.37 14.48
N ASP A 44 3.17 -8.34 15.55
CA ASP A 44 1.71 -8.46 15.53
C ASP A 44 0.99 -7.18 15.98
N GLU A 45 1.73 -6.08 16.11
CA GLU A 45 1.15 -4.80 16.52
C GLU A 45 0.24 -4.22 15.44
N GLU A 46 -0.92 -3.73 15.87
CA GLU A 46 -1.82 -2.96 15.03
C GLU A 46 -1.63 -1.46 15.33
N PRO A 47 -1.52 -0.62 14.30
CA PRO A 47 -1.34 0.81 14.50
C PRO A 47 -2.62 1.41 15.06
N ALA A 48 -2.48 2.22 16.10
CA ALA A 48 -3.57 3.06 16.56
C ALA A 48 -3.96 4.05 15.44
N GLU A 49 -5.27 4.26 15.25
CA GLU A 49 -5.78 5.25 14.31
C GLU A 49 -5.94 6.62 15.02
N PRO A 50 -5.62 7.75 14.35
CA PRO A 50 -5.04 7.84 13.01
C PRO A 50 -3.51 7.68 13.03
N TRP A 51 -2.97 6.87 12.12
CA TRP A 51 -1.54 6.82 11.83
C TRP A 51 -1.18 7.75 10.65
N SER A 52 0.08 8.19 10.60
CA SER A 52 0.59 9.07 9.54
C SER A 52 1.47 8.33 8.53
N GLU A 53 2.30 7.39 8.99
CA GLU A 53 3.20 6.59 8.17
C GLU A 53 3.30 5.16 8.70
N LEU A 54 3.19 4.18 7.80
CA LEU A 54 3.44 2.77 8.07
C LEU A 54 4.56 2.27 7.18
N ARG A 55 5.47 1.45 7.71
CA ARG A 55 6.41 0.68 6.89
C ARG A 55 6.01 -0.78 6.89
N VAL A 56 5.53 -1.23 5.74
CA VAL A 56 5.10 -2.61 5.51
C VAL A 56 6.30 -3.42 5.04
N GLY A 57 6.62 -4.48 5.77
CA GLY A 57 7.56 -5.50 5.35
C GLY A 57 6.92 -6.44 4.34
N THR A 58 7.59 -6.61 3.21
CA THR A 58 7.26 -7.57 2.16
C THR A 58 8.43 -8.55 2.01
N ALA A 59 8.25 -9.64 1.26
CA ALA A 59 9.35 -10.56 0.98
C ALA A 59 10.50 -9.91 0.21
N ALA A 60 10.23 -8.85 -0.55
CA ALA A 60 11.20 -8.17 -1.41
C ALA A 60 11.78 -6.88 -0.80
N GLY A 61 11.37 -6.51 0.42
CA GLY A 61 11.83 -5.29 1.08
C GLY A 61 10.71 -4.51 1.76
N MET A 62 10.92 -3.22 1.98
CA MET A 62 9.97 -2.36 2.68
C MET A 62 9.24 -1.42 1.74
N VAL A 63 7.93 -1.30 1.92
CA VAL A 63 7.09 -0.29 1.27
C VAL A 63 6.53 0.63 2.35
N THR A 64 6.66 1.93 2.16
CA THR A 64 6.09 2.93 3.06
C THR A 64 4.70 3.33 2.58
N VAL A 65 3.71 3.33 3.47
CA VAL A 65 2.38 3.88 3.21
C VAL A 65 2.22 5.14 4.05
N ARG A 66 2.01 6.28 3.40
CA ARG A 66 1.80 7.56 4.06
C ARG A 66 0.36 7.99 3.94
N ARG A 67 -0.25 8.38 5.05
CA ARG A 67 -1.56 8.98 5.05
C ARG A 67 -1.49 10.47 4.72
N ARG A 68 -2.39 10.91 3.86
CA ARG A 68 -2.63 12.31 3.48
C ARG A 68 -4.14 12.53 3.44
N HIS A 69 -4.55 13.79 3.38
CA HIS A 69 -5.96 14.15 3.33
C HIS A 69 -6.62 13.55 2.08
N GLY A 70 -7.54 12.60 2.26
CA GLY A 70 -8.22 11.88 1.17
C GLY A 70 -7.30 11.01 0.29
N ALA A 71 -6.10 10.67 0.76
CA ALA A 71 -5.15 9.88 -0.04
C ALA A 71 -4.18 9.03 0.80
N LEU A 72 -3.71 7.95 0.20
CA LEU A 72 -2.56 7.17 0.67
C LEU A 72 -1.45 7.24 -0.38
N VAL A 73 -0.22 7.53 0.04
CA VAL A 73 0.95 7.55 -0.85
C VAL A 73 1.83 6.36 -0.52
N CYS A 74 1.95 5.43 -1.46
CA CYS A 74 2.79 4.25 -1.35
C CYS A 74 4.17 4.57 -1.93
N VAL A 75 5.22 4.47 -1.13
CA VAL A 75 6.60 4.83 -1.49
C VAL A 75 7.50 3.61 -1.39
N THR A 76 8.35 3.43 -2.40
CA THR A 76 9.49 2.52 -2.34
C THR A 76 10.79 3.29 -2.54
N TRP A 77 11.86 2.85 -1.87
CA TRP A 77 13.15 3.54 -1.85
C TRP A 77 14.24 2.66 -2.46
N GLY A 78 14.99 3.20 -3.42
CA GLY A 78 16.17 2.55 -4.00
C GLY A 78 16.02 2.24 -5.49
N ASN A 79 16.98 1.48 -6.03
CA ASN A 79 16.87 0.87 -7.35
C ASN A 79 15.91 -0.31 -7.21
N SER A 80 14.60 -0.04 -7.28
CA SER A 80 13.57 -1.06 -7.08
C SER A 80 13.78 -2.18 -8.08
N ASP A 81 14.33 -3.30 -7.63
CA ASP A 81 14.39 -4.50 -8.44
C ASP A 81 12.96 -4.95 -8.78
N PRO A 82 12.79 -5.85 -9.78
CA PRO A 82 11.46 -6.28 -10.19
C PRO A 82 10.61 -6.87 -9.05
N ALA A 83 11.23 -7.51 -8.04
CA ALA A 83 10.50 -8.09 -6.93
C ALA A 83 9.95 -7.01 -5.98
N LEU A 84 10.75 -5.99 -5.66
CA LEU A 84 10.31 -4.86 -4.85
C LEU A 84 9.28 -4.00 -5.59
N SER A 85 9.41 -3.86 -6.91
CA SER A 85 8.39 -3.20 -7.75
C SER A 85 7.05 -3.94 -7.70
N ALA A 86 7.07 -5.27 -7.83
CA ALA A 86 5.85 -6.09 -7.73
C ALA A 86 5.23 -6.01 -6.33
N ALA A 87 6.04 -6.08 -5.26
CA ALA A 87 5.56 -5.93 -3.89
C ALA A 87 4.94 -4.54 -3.63
N TRP A 88 5.55 -3.49 -4.17
CA TRP A 88 5.00 -2.13 -4.14
C TRP A 88 3.67 -2.02 -4.90
N GLY A 89 3.56 -2.68 -6.06
CA GLY A 89 2.30 -2.82 -6.79
C GLY A 89 1.20 -3.47 -5.95
N LYS A 90 1.49 -4.59 -5.27
CA LYS A 90 0.55 -5.27 -4.38
C LYS A 90 0.09 -4.40 -3.21
N VAL A 91 1.01 -3.66 -2.58
CA VAL A 91 0.66 -2.73 -1.48
C VAL A 91 -0.22 -1.59 -1.98
N THR A 92 0.11 -1.02 -3.13
CA THR A 92 -0.71 0.02 -3.76
C THR A 92 -2.12 -0.50 -4.07
N TRP A 93 -2.20 -1.67 -4.69
CA TRP A 93 -3.47 -2.33 -5.00
C TRP A 93 -4.30 -2.57 -3.74
N ALA A 94 -3.69 -3.10 -2.66
CA ALA A 94 -4.40 -3.37 -1.42
C ALA A 94 -4.96 -2.09 -0.78
N CYS A 95 -4.23 -0.98 -0.84
CA CYS A 95 -4.71 0.33 -0.39
C CYS A 95 -5.93 0.81 -1.18
N ALA A 96 -5.89 0.68 -2.51
CA ALA A 96 -7.00 1.06 -3.38
C ALA A 96 -8.23 0.17 -3.17
N ALA A 97 -8.03 -1.15 -3.11
CA ALA A 97 -9.10 -2.12 -2.93
C ALA A 97 -9.80 -1.96 -1.57
N ALA A 98 -9.05 -1.70 -0.50
CA ALA A 98 -9.59 -1.52 0.85
C ALA A 98 -10.46 -0.27 1.01
N GLY A 99 -10.18 0.79 0.25
CA GLY A 99 -10.89 2.08 0.37
C GLY A 99 -11.72 2.47 -0.84
N ALA A 100 -11.88 1.59 -1.84
CA ALA A 100 -12.45 1.93 -3.15
C ALA A 100 -11.78 3.17 -3.79
N GLY A 101 -10.45 3.26 -3.63
CA GLY A 101 -9.65 4.35 -4.16
C GLY A 101 -9.22 4.16 -5.61
N MET A 102 -8.88 5.27 -6.25
CA MET A 102 -8.29 5.32 -7.60
C MET A 102 -6.77 5.48 -7.49
N ILE A 103 -6.03 4.66 -8.23
CA ILE A 103 -4.58 4.69 -8.28
C ILE A 103 -4.16 5.66 -9.38
N GLU A 104 -3.36 6.67 -9.02
CA GLU A 104 -2.78 7.61 -9.99
C GLU A 104 -1.68 6.90 -10.79
N THR A 105 -1.82 6.90 -12.11
CA THR A 105 -0.79 6.40 -13.05
C THR A 105 -0.47 7.47 -14.08
N PRO A 106 0.66 7.38 -14.80
CA PRO A 106 0.99 8.31 -15.88
C PRO A 106 -0.07 8.38 -17.00
N ALA A 107 -0.83 7.30 -17.22
CA ALA A 107 -1.89 7.24 -18.23
C ALA A 107 -3.25 7.78 -17.71
N GLY A 108 -3.36 8.06 -16.42
CA GLY A 108 -4.60 8.49 -15.77
C GLY A 108 -4.94 7.64 -14.52
N PRO A 109 -5.97 8.04 -13.76
CA PRO A 109 -6.43 7.29 -12.62
C PRO A 109 -7.09 5.97 -13.06
N VAL A 110 -6.77 4.87 -12.37
CA VAL A 110 -7.35 3.55 -12.61
C VAL A 110 -7.91 2.95 -11.32
N THR A 111 -8.89 2.08 -11.45
CA THR A 111 -9.47 1.31 -10.33
C THR A 111 -8.52 0.20 -9.88
N ALA A 112 -8.74 -0.35 -8.68
CA ALA A 112 -7.97 -1.49 -8.19
C ALA A 112 -8.03 -2.74 -9.11
N PRO A 113 -9.19 -3.13 -9.69
CA PRO A 113 -9.25 -4.25 -10.64
C PRO A 113 -8.45 -4.00 -11.93
N GLU A 114 -8.55 -2.81 -12.52
CA GLU A 114 -7.80 -2.44 -13.73
C GLU A 114 -6.30 -2.48 -13.48
N PHE A 115 -5.87 -1.92 -12.34
CA PHE A 115 -4.48 -1.94 -11.92
C PHE A 115 -3.96 -3.36 -11.68
N ALA A 116 -4.77 -4.21 -11.03
CA ALA A 116 -4.41 -5.60 -10.80
C ALA A 116 -4.19 -6.37 -12.11
N ALA A 117 -5.07 -6.18 -13.08
CA ALA A 117 -4.93 -6.78 -14.41
C ALA A 117 -3.67 -6.31 -15.13
N ALA A 118 -3.33 -5.02 -15.04
CA ALA A 118 -2.14 -4.45 -15.69
C ALA A 118 -0.83 -4.93 -15.06
N GLU A 119 -0.80 -5.13 -13.73
CA GLU A 119 0.40 -5.50 -12.96
C GLU A 119 0.50 -7.02 -12.72
N GLY A 120 -0.43 -7.81 -13.26
CA GLY A 120 -0.45 -9.26 -13.08
C GLY A 120 -0.73 -9.70 -11.64
N ILE A 121 -1.42 -8.88 -10.86
CA ILE A 121 -1.82 -9.19 -9.48
C ILE A 121 -3.10 -10.03 -9.55
N ALA A 122 -3.06 -11.24 -8.97
CA ALA A 122 -4.19 -12.15 -8.88
C ALA A 122 -4.62 -12.32 -7.41
N PRO A 123 -5.62 -11.55 -6.93
CA PRO A 123 -6.16 -11.72 -5.59
C PRO A 123 -6.91 -13.05 -5.48
N ALA A 124 -6.63 -13.82 -4.43
CA ALA A 124 -7.41 -15.00 -4.04
C ALA A 124 -8.80 -14.64 -3.48
#